data_AF-A0A523LI97-F1
#
_entry.id   AF-A0A523LI97-F1
#
_cell.length_a   1.000
_cell.length_b   1.000
_cell.length_c   1.000
_cell.angle_alpha   90.00
_cell.angle_beta   90.00
_cell.angle_gamma   90.00
#
_symmetry.space_group_name_H-M   'P 1'
#
loop_
_entity.id
_entity.type
_entity.pdbx_description
1 polymer ?
#
loop_
_entity_poly.entity_id
_entity_poly.type
_entity_poly.pdbx_seq_one_letter_code
_entity_poly.pdbx_strand_id
1 'polypeptide(L)'
;MPADLATIHQLYASYATLLEKGWNLDVIARSQPAGTEHRITIVALRSPISGPATWIISGIHGEEVAGPNAIAAAIDDIAKLGEHRPVVLIPLSNPHGYVRNWRYLNSPIWSHDIDAQSVGDSSHLLPDPENSQQARAAVASSPVADAITRYILETMEAYPPLISIDLHEDDQIVMARVIDPGLVTSERFYVDVNIDHDISYGVSVGGREIRPGAEGAQQVNVRYDLHWPGFIEMLVERIQRPLRWVIAAENHCDLHHTFTCPCEY
;
A
#
# COMPACT_ATOMS: atom_id res chain seq x y z
N MET A 1 -14.68 14.38 -8.14
CA MET A 1 -13.57 13.56 -7.62
C MET A 1 -13.28 14.03 -6.21
N PRO A 2 -13.13 13.16 -5.19
CA PRO A 2 -12.78 13.60 -3.85
C PRO A 2 -11.37 14.19 -3.83
N ALA A 3 -11.05 15.00 -2.83
CA ALA A 3 -9.83 15.82 -2.73
C ALA A 3 -8.50 15.08 -3.04
N ASP A 4 -7.73 15.67 -3.95
CA ASP A 4 -6.28 15.62 -4.20
C ASP A 4 -5.52 14.28 -4.03
N LEU A 5 -5.89 13.24 -4.79
CA LEU A 5 -4.96 12.13 -5.06
C LEU A 5 -3.88 12.58 -6.04
N ALA A 6 -2.61 12.33 -5.73
CA ALA A 6 -1.50 12.66 -6.62
C ALA A 6 -1.60 11.87 -7.91
N THR A 7 -1.37 12.53 -9.04
CA THR A 7 -1.16 11.83 -10.31
C THR A 7 0.12 11.01 -10.25
N ILE A 8 0.22 9.97 -11.06
CA ILE A 8 1.44 9.16 -11.15
C ILE A 8 2.69 10.00 -11.50
N HIS A 9 2.53 11.07 -12.28
CA HIS A 9 3.60 12.01 -12.58
C HIS A 9 4.04 12.79 -11.34
N GLN A 10 3.11 13.23 -10.49
CA GLN A 10 3.43 13.89 -9.23
C GLN A 10 4.13 12.93 -8.25
N LEU A 11 3.70 11.68 -8.17
CA LEU A 11 4.38 10.65 -7.36
C LEU A 11 5.83 10.47 -7.81
N TYR A 12 6.07 10.20 -9.10
CA TYR A 12 7.43 10.01 -9.61
C TYR A 12 8.29 11.27 -9.53
N ALA A 13 7.72 12.45 -9.74
CA ALA A 13 8.44 13.71 -9.54
C ALA A 13 8.89 13.85 -8.08
N SER A 14 8.03 13.50 -7.12
CA SER A 14 8.37 13.50 -5.70
C SER A 14 9.48 12.50 -5.39
N TYR A 15 9.38 11.25 -5.87
CA TYR A 15 10.41 10.24 -5.59
C TYR A 15 11.76 10.58 -6.24
N ALA A 16 11.74 11.22 -7.41
CA ALA A 16 12.95 11.61 -8.12
C ALA A 16 13.81 12.65 -7.37
N THR A 17 13.24 13.39 -6.41
CA THR A 17 14.02 14.33 -5.58
C THR A 17 15.10 13.62 -4.74
N LEU A 18 14.92 12.33 -4.43
CA LEU A 18 15.94 11.53 -3.74
C LEU A 18 17.24 11.42 -4.55
N LEU A 19 17.20 11.53 -5.87
CA LEU A 19 18.39 11.52 -6.72
C LEU A 19 19.31 12.72 -6.41
N GLU A 20 18.71 13.88 -6.09
CA GLU A 20 19.46 15.08 -5.69
C GLU A 20 20.13 14.90 -4.32
N LYS A 21 19.66 13.93 -3.52
CA LYS A 21 20.23 13.50 -2.24
C LYS A 21 21.23 12.34 -2.40
N GLY A 22 21.61 12.00 -3.63
CA GLY A 22 22.60 10.97 -3.93
C GLY A 22 22.06 9.53 -3.89
N TRP A 23 20.73 9.34 -3.81
CA TRP A 23 20.15 8.01 -3.92
C TRP A 23 20.31 7.45 -5.33
N ASN A 24 20.38 6.13 -5.43
CA ASN A 24 20.41 5.43 -6.71
C ASN A 24 18.99 5.04 -7.11
N LEU A 25 18.65 5.17 -8.40
CA LEU A 25 17.40 4.69 -8.95
C LEU A 25 17.67 3.50 -9.86
N ASP A 26 16.97 2.41 -9.61
CA ASP A 26 16.97 1.23 -10.45
C ASP A 26 15.60 1.08 -11.12
N VAL A 27 15.61 0.69 -12.38
CA VAL A 27 14.39 0.30 -13.09
C VAL A 27 14.19 -1.19 -12.90
N ILE A 28 13.19 -1.57 -12.11
CA ILE A 28 12.82 -2.96 -11.87
C ILE A 28 12.20 -3.54 -13.15
N ALA A 29 11.20 -2.85 -13.68
CA ALA A 29 10.44 -3.31 -14.84
C ALA A 29 9.80 -2.14 -15.58
N ARG A 30 9.38 -2.40 -16.82
CA ARG A 30 8.48 -1.52 -17.59
C ARG A 30 7.17 -2.26 -17.79
N SER A 31 6.21 -2.01 -16.91
CA SER A 31 4.92 -2.70 -16.89
C SER A 31 4.05 -2.27 -18.07
N GLN A 32 3.53 -3.24 -18.80
CA GLN A 32 2.54 -3.06 -19.88
C GLN A 32 1.61 -4.27 -19.91
N PRO A 33 0.63 -4.36 -19.00
CA PRO A 33 -0.39 -5.40 -19.04
C PRO A 33 -1.14 -5.41 -20.37
N ALA A 34 -1.74 -6.55 -20.70
CA ALA A 34 -2.57 -6.68 -21.89
C ALA A 34 -3.69 -5.62 -21.89
N GLY A 35 -3.97 -5.04 -23.07
CA GLY A 35 -4.97 -3.97 -23.20
C GLY A 35 -4.51 -2.62 -22.63
N THR A 36 -3.19 -2.38 -22.51
CA THR A 36 -2.64 -1.07 -22.16
C THR A 36 -1.79 -0.53 -23.32
N GLU A 37 -1.93 0.77 -23.62
CA GLU A 37 -1.20 1.41 -24.72
C GLU A 37 0.21 1.86 -24.32
N HIS A 38 0.43 2.11 -23.03
CA HIS A 38 1.64 2.73 -22.52
C HIS A 38 2.36 1.85 -21.50
N ARG A 39 3.70 1.84 -21.59
CA ARG A 39 4.57 1.27 -20.58
C ARG A 39 4.71 2.24 -19.42
N ILE A 40 4.55 1.75 -18.20
CA ILE A 40 4.82 2.51 -16.99
C ILE A 40 5.96 1.84 -16.22
N THR A 41 6.97 2.63 -15.87
CA THR A 41 8.19 2.14 -15.23
C THR A 41 7.97 1.88 -13.75
N ILE A 42 8.36 0.71 -13.27
CA ILE A 42 8.45 0.38 -11.84
C ILE A 42 9.89 0.61 -11.43
N VAL A 43 10.09 1.40 -10.38
CA VAL A 43 11.42 1.80 -9.91
C VAL A 43 11.63 1.39 -8.47
N ALA A 44 12.88 1.18 -8.11
CA ALA A 44 13.34 1.19 -6.74
C ALA A 44 14.32 2.35 -6.55
N LEU A 45 14.35 2.92 -5.35
CA LEU A 45 15.35 3.88 -4.93
C LEU A 45 16.13 3.32 -3.75
N ARG A 46 17.45 3.38 -3.80
CA ARG A 46 18.35 2.90 -2.75
C ARG A 46 19.14 4.06 -2.16
N SER A 47 19.24 4.10 -0.85
CA SER A 47 20.04 5.13 -0.19
C SER A 47 21.54 4.98 -0.53
N PRO A 48 22.34 6.05 -0.41
CA PRO A 48 23.76 6.03 -0.80
C PRO A 48 24.61 5.02 -0.01
N ILE A 49 24.15 4.67 1.20
CA ILE A 49 24.81 3.73 2.10
C ILE A 49 24.19 2.34 1.97
N SER A 50 25.01 1.32 1.77
CA SER A 50 24.62 -0.09 1.70
C SER A 50 24.78 -0.80 3.06
N GLY A 51 24.22 -2.00 3.19
CA GLY A 51 24.21 -2.80 4.42
C GLY A 51 22.79 -3.15 4.89
N PRO A 52 22.63 -3.66 6.12
CA PRO A 52 21.33 -4.01 6.67
C PRO A 52 20.32 -2.87 6.57
N ALA A 53 19.24 -3.11 5.80
CA ALA A 53 18.40 -2.05 5.27
C ALA A 53 16.96 -2.10 5.77
N THR A 54 16.36 -0.91 5.84
CA THR A 54 14.90 -0.77 5.93
C THR A 54 14.33 -0.83 4.52
N TRP A 55 13.50 -1.83 4.25
CA TRP A 55 12.76 -1.97 3.01
C TRP A 55 11.38 -1.36 3.18
N ILE A 56 11.02 -0.42 2.31
CA ILE A 56 9.72 0.24 2.29
C ILE A 56 9.09 -0.07 0.93
N ILE A 57 8.00 -0.81 0.94
CA ILE A 57 7.30 -1.28 -0.25
C ILE A 57 5.86 -0.76 -0.18
N SER A 58 5.33 -0.33 -1.32
CA SER A 58 3.93 0.08 -1.40
C SER A 58 3.34 -0.06 -2.81
N GLY A 59 2.02 0.07 -2.88
CA GLY A 59 1.24 0.04 -4.11
C GLY A 59 1.33 -1.30 -4.82
N ILE A 60 1.37 -2.42 -4.08
CA ILE A 60 1.23 -3.76 -4.66
C ILE A 60 -0.18 -3.89 -5.25
N HIS A 61 -1.19 -3.47 -4.49
CA HIS A 61 -2.54 -3.25 -4.99
C HIS A 61 -2.69 -1.78 -5.39
N GLY A 62 -3.27 -1.53 -6.56
CA GLY A 62 -3.27 -0.20 -7.15
C GLY A 62 -4.32 0.74 -6.58
N GLU A 63 -5.47 0.19 -6.18
CA GLU A 63 -6.53 0.88 -5.44
C GLU A 63 -6.10 1.33 -4.03
N GLU A 64 -5.05 0.72 -3.47
CA GLU A 64 -4.47 1.08 -2.17
C GLU A 64 -3.49 2.26 -2.32
N VAL A 65 -4.07 3.43 -2.65
CA VAL A 65 -3.37 4.66 -3.04
C VAL A 65 -2.68 5.43 -1.91
N ALA A 66 -3.05 5.28 -0.64
CA ALA A 66 -2.50 6.06 0.47
C ALA A 66 -1.05 5.75 0.75
N GLY A 67 -0.61 4.50 0.57
CA GLY A 67 0.80 4.13 0.75
C GLY A 67 1.73 4.91 -0.19
N PRO A 68 1.54 4.85 -1.53
CA PRO A 68 2.33 5.64 -2.49
C PRO A 68 2.24 7.16 -2.23
N ASN A 69 1.06 7.68 -1.90
CA ASN A 69 0.87 9.10 -1.59
C ASN A 69 1.57 9.54 -0.29
N ALA A 70 1.52 8.72 0.76
CA ALA A 70 2.19 9.00 2.03
C ALA A 70 3.71 9.02 1.87
N ILE A 71 4.25 8.09 1.08
CA ILE A 71 5.68 8.09 0.72
C ILE A 71 6.06 9.38 -0.01
N ALA A 72 5.24 9.84 -0.96
CA ALA A 72 5.51 11.08 -1.68
C ALA A 72 5.49 12.29 -0.73
N ALA A 73 4.49 12.36 0.16
CA ALA A 73 4.39 13.43 1.16
C ALA A 73 5.55 13.42 2.18
N ALA A 74 6.09 12.26 2.51
CA ALA A 74 7.15 12.07 3.50
C ALA A 74 8.56 11.89 2.88
N ILE A 75 8.74 12.23 1.59
CA ILE A 75 9.96 11.87 0.86
C ILE A 75 11.24 12.46 1.48
N ASP A 76 11.16 13.68 2.03
CA ASP A 76 12.28 14.32 2.71
C ASP A 76 12.65 13.63 4.03
N ASP A 77 11.67 13.08 4.75
CA ASP A 77 11.93 12.33 5.98
C ASP A 77 12.52 10.95 5.68
N ILE A 78 12.08 10.32 4.58
CA ILE A 78 12.72 9.11 4.05
C ILE A 78 14.15 9.41 3.62
N ALA A 79 14.41 10.56 2.98
CA ALA A 79 15.76 10.98 2.63
C ALA A 79 16.66 11.08 3.86
N LYS A 80 16.19 11.74 4.93
CA LYS A 80 16.92 11.84 6.22
C LYS A 80 17.19 10.48 6.84
N LEU A 81 16.25 9.55 6.78
CA LEU A 81 16.47 8.16 7.22
C LEU A 81 17.64 7.53 6.44
N GLY A 82 17.66 7.73 5.12
CA GLY A 82 18.71 7.24 4.22
C GLY A 82 20.10 7.83 4.44
N GLU A 83 20.23 8.94 5.18
CA GLU A 83 21.54 9.52 5.53
C GLU A 83 22.26 8.71 6.62
N HIS A 84 21.52 7.94 7.43
CA HIS A 84 22.08 7.26 8.61
C HIS A 84 21.77 5.77 8.64
N ARG A 85 20.85 5.29 7.79
CA ARG A 85 20.51 3.88 7.66
C ARG A 85 20.36 3.48 6.20
N PRO A 86 20.83 2.29 5.78
CA PRO A 86 20.51 1.76 4.46
C PRO A 86 18.98 1.63 4.27
N VAL A 87 18.48 2.10 3.13
CA VAL A 87 17.05 2.04 2.79
C VAL A 87 16.90 1.58 1.35
N VAL A 88 15.95 0.68 1.12
CA VAL A 88 15.45 0.34 -0.22
C VAL A 88 13.97 0.70 -0.28
N LEU A 89 13.61 1.57 -1.21
CA LEU A 89 12.25 2.08 -1.38
C LEU A 89 11.70 1.59 -2.73
N ILE A 90 10.60 0.83 -2.70
CA ILE A 90 9.79 0.48 -3.87
C ILE A 90 8.43 1.18 -3.70
N PRO A 91 8.30 2.44 -4.14
CA PRO A 91 7.22 3.29 -3.67
C PRO A 91 5.89 3.07 -4.39
N LEU A 92 5.92 2.44 -5.57
CA LEU A 92 4.73 2.11 -6.35
C LEU A 92 4.99 0.87 -7.21
N SER A 93 4.52 -0.28 -6.73
CA SER A 93 4.78 -1.59 -7.36
C SER A 93 3.83 -1.91 -8.53
N ASN A 94 2.60 -1.40 -8.50
CA ASN A 94 1.55 -1.62 -9.50
C ASN A 94 1.04 -0.29 -10.08
N PRO A 95 1.84 0.41 -10.91
CA PRO A 95 1.46 1.71 -11.44
C PRO A 95 0.24 1.67 -12.39
N HIS A 96 0.02 0.56 -13.10
CA HIS A 96 -1.18 0.39 -13.92
C HIS A 96 -2.43 0.21 -13.06
N GLY A 97 -2.33 -0.57 -11.98
CA GLY A 97 -3.38 -0.69 -10.99
C GLY A 97 -3.72 0.67 -10.40
N TYR A 98 -2.70 1.46 -10.01
CA TYR A 98 -2.88 2.80 -9.45
C TYR A 98 -3.66 3.74 -10.37
N VAL A 99 -3.26 3.83 -11.64
CA VAL A 99 -3.93 4.68 -12.62
C VAL A 99 -5.39 4.23 -12.89
N ARG A 100 -5.68 2.93 -12.73
CA ARG A 100 -6.99 2.34 -13.01
C ARG A 100 -7.87 2.17 -11.77
N ASN A 101 -7.33 2.41 -10.58
CA ASN A 101 -7.91 2.01 -9.31
C ASN A 101 -8.25 0.52 -9.24
N TRP A 102 -7.28 -0.33 -9.61
CA TRP A 102 -7.42 -1.79 -9.68
C TRP A 102 -6.45 -2.51 -8.74
N ARG A 103 -6.94 -3.60 -8.15
CA ARG A 103 -6.16 -4.51 -7.31
C ARG A 103 -5.01 -5.19 -8.01
N TYR A 104 -5.28 -5.77 -9.16
CA TYR A 104 -4.32 -6.57 -9.90
C TYR A 104 -4.01 -5.93 -11.25
N LEU A 105 -2.97 -6.42 -11.93
CA LEU A 105 -2.62 -5.92 -13.27
C LEU A 105 -3.75 -6.14 -14.29
N ASN A 106 -4.54 -7.21 -14.09
CA ASN A 106 -5.56 -7.67 -15.01
C ASN A 106 -6.99 -7.67 -14.42
N SER A 107 -7.18 -7.27 -13.16
CA SER A 107 -8.49 -7.32 -12.51
C SER A 107 -8.66 -6.22 -11.44
N PRO A 108 -9.83 -5.56 -11.36
CA PRO A 108 -10.12 -4.60 -10.30
C PRO A 108 -10.37 -5.26 -8.95
N ILE A 109 -10.80 -6.53 -8.93
CA ILE A 109 -11.27 -7.23 -7.73
C ILE A 109 -10.58 -8.58 -7.58
N TRP A 110 -10.59 -9.08 -6.35
CA TRP A 110 -10.30 -10.48 -6.09
C TRP A 110 -11.51 -11.36 -6.44
N SER A 111 -11.23 -12.50 -7.08
CA SER A 111 -12.21 -13.53 -7.41
C SER A 111 -11.49 -14.87 -7.54
N HIS A 112 -12.15 -15.95 -7.10
CA HIS A 112 -11.68 -17.32 -7.35
C HIS A 112 -11.72 -17.70 -8.83
N ASP A 113 -12.55 -17.03 -9.63
CA ASP A 113 -12.76 -17.34 -11.05
C ASP A 113 -11.80 -16.57 -11.97
N ILE A 114 -11.01 -15.65 -11.41
CA ILE A 114 -10.06 -14.83 -12.14
C ILE A 114 -8.65 -15.21 -11.71
N ASP A 115 -7.83 -15.60 -12.68
CA ASP A 115 -6.39 -15.75 -12.48
C ASP A 115 -5.74 -14.37 -12.31
N ALA A 116 -5.81 -13.85 -11.08
CA ALA A 116 -5.42 -12.50 -10.72
C ALA A 116 -3.89 -12.34 -10.70
N GLN A 117 -3.39 -11.35 -11.43
CA GLN A 117 -1.96 -11.08 -11.54
C GLN A 117 -1.51 -10.06 -10.49
N SER A 118 -1.27 -10.53 -9.27
CA SER A 118 -0.65 -9.72 -8.22
C SER A 118 0.84 -9.50 -8.50
N VAL A 119 1.29 -8.25 -8.41
CA VAL A 119 2.70 -7.89 -8.63
C VAL A 119 3.61 -8.31 -7.47
N GLY A 120 3.04 -8.59 -6.30
CA GLY A 120 3.78 -9.08 -5.13
C GLY A 120 3.87 -10.60 -5.05
N ASP A 121 3.26 -11.33 -5.98
CA ASP A 121 3.18 -12.79 -5.90
C ASP A 121 4.51 -13.47 -6.27
N SER A 122 5.11 -14.13 -5.27
CA SER A 122 6.35 -14.91 -5.41
C SER A 122 6.12 -16.42 -5.32
N SER A 123 4.88 -16.91 -5.51
CA SER A 123 4.51 -18.33 -5.36
C SER A 123 5.37 -19.31 -6.18
N HIS A 124 5.96 -18.83 -7.27
CA HIS A 124 6.87 -19.60 -8.11
C HIS A 124 8.26 -19.88 -7.50
N LEU A 125 8.60 -19.21 -6.38
CA LEU A 125 9.81 -19.44 -5.60
C LEU A 125 9.52 -19.86 -4.16
N LEU A 126 8.28 -19.68 -3.68
CA LEU A 126 7.90 -20.04 -2.32
C LEU A 126 7.65 -21.55 -2.22
N PRO A 127 8.15 -22.21 -1.16
CA PRO A 127 7.93 -23.63 -0.96
C PRO A 127 6.44 -23.92 -0.77
N ASP A 128 5.99 -25.00 -1.40
CA ASP A 128 4.65 -25.53 -1.23
C ASP A 128 4.45 -26.02 0.22
N PRO A 129 3.34 -25.66 0.88
CA PRO A 129 3.08 -26.06 2.27
C PRO A 129 3.00 -27.58 2.48
N GLU A 130 2.52 -28.32 1.48
CA GLU A 130 2.37 -29.77 1.51
C GLU A 130 3.65 -30.47 1.02
N ASN A 131 4.44 -29.81 0.17
CA ASN A 131 5.72 -30.32 -0.30
C ASN A 131 6.80 -29.23 -0.43
N SER A 132 7.62 -29.08 0.61
CA SER A 132 8.68 -28.05 0.67
C SER A 132 9.78 -28.16 -0.39
N GLN A 133 9.84 -29.27 -1.14
CA GLN A 133 10.77 -29.44 -2.27
C GLN A 133 10.23 -28.88 -3.60
N GLN A 134 8.99 -28.39 -3.61
CA GLN A 134 8.33 -27.83 -4.79
C GLN A 134 7.92 -26.38 -4.54
N ALA A 135 7.82 -25.60 -5.61
CA ALA A 135 7.24 -24.26 -5.55
C ALA A 135 5.70 -24.35 -5.54
N ARG A 136 5.03 -23.39 -4.89
CA ARG A 136 3.56 -23.28 -4.87
C ARG A 136 2.95 -23.09 -6.27
N ALA A 137 3.72 -22.49 -7.18
CA ALA A 137 3.35 -22.32 -8.58
C ALA A 137 4.51 -22.70 -9.50
N ALA A 138 4.20 -23.20 -10.70
CA ALA A 138 5.22 -23.55 -11.68
C ALA A 138 5.90 -22.34 -12.34
N VAL A 139 5.18 -21.21 -12.42
CA VAL A 139 5.62 -19.95 -13.05
C VAL A 139 5.08 -18.76 -12.26
N ALA A 140 5.72 -17.60 -12.42
CA ALA A 140 5.23 -16.36 -11.82
C ALA A 140 3.85 -15.97 -12.38
N SER A 141 3.02 -15.34 -11.56
CA SER A 141 1.69 -14.85 -11.98
C SER A 141 1.76 -13.79 -13.08
N SER A 142 2.87 -13.04 -13.15
CA SER A 142 3.13 -12.09 -14.23
C SER A 142 4.63 -11.83 -14.41
N PRO A 143 5.08 -11.32 -15.58
CA PRO A 143 6.45 -10.87 -15.77
C PRO A 143 6.88 -9.76 -14.81
N VAL A 144 5.93 -8.94 -14.33
CA VAL A 144 6.20 -7.89 -13.35
C VAL A 144 6.48 -8.50 -11.98
N ALA A 145 5.67 -9.49 -11.57
CA ALA A 145 5.90 -10.20 -10.31
C ALA A 145 7.27 -10.87 -10.28
N ASP A 146 7.62 -11.61 -11.34
CA ASP A 146 8.95 -12.19 -11.51
C ASP A 146 10.08 -11.15 -11.43
N ALA A 147 9.93 -10.00 -12.11
CA ALA A 147 10.94 -8.93 -12.08
C ALA A 147 11.11 -8.30 -10.69
N ILE A 148 10.02 -8.08 -9.95
CA ILE A 148 10.07 -7.56 -8.58
C ILE A 148 10.74 -8.58 -7.66
N THR A 149 10.34 -9.85 -7.73
CA THR A 149 10.93 -10.92 -6.92
C THR A 149 12.43 -11.06 -7.18
N ARG A 150 12.86 -11.08 -8.45
CA ARG A 150 14.28 -11.14 -8.81
C ARG A 150 15.05 -9.91 -8.33
N TYR A 151 14.50 -8.70 -8.52
CA TYR A 151 15.12 -7.48 -8.03
C TYR A 151 15.33 -7.51 -6.51
N ILE A 152 14.34 -7.97 -5.74
CA ILE A 152 14.47 -8.12 -4.29
C ILE A 152 15.62 -9.07 -3.98
N LEU A 153 15.62 -10.30 -4.53
CA LEU A 153 16.65 -11.30 -4.25
C LEU A 153 18.07 -10.83 -4.61
N GLU A 154 18.24 -10.17 -5.75
CA GLU A 154 19.52 -9.63 -6.20
C GLU A 154 19.99 -8.47 -5.30
N THR A 155 19.08 -7.57 -4.92
CA THR A 155 19.41 -6.38 -4.13
C THR A 155 19.70 -6.70 -2.67
N MET A 156 19.13 -7.79 -2.13
CA MET A 156 19.38 -8.25 -0.77
C MET A 156 20.85 -8.57 -0.48
N GLU A 157 21.68 -8.82 -1.50
CA GLU A 157 23.13 -9.01 -1.31
C GLU A 157 23.80 -7.73 -0.78
N ALA A 158 23.48 -6.57 -1.34
CA ALA A 158 24.03 -5.28 -0.94
C ALA A 158 23.19 -4.59 0.16
N TYR A 159 21.88 -4.88 0.22
CA TYR A 159 20.92 -4.29 1.15
C TYR A 159 20.11 -5.38 1.88
N PRO A 160 20.76 -6.24 2.69
CA PRO A 160 20.06 -7.32 3.38
C PRO A 160 18.91 -6.77 4.23
N PRO A 161 17.68 -7.32 4.16
CA PRO A 161 16.55 -6.76 4.88
C PRO A 161 16.74 -6.93 6.38
N LEU A 162 16.69 -5.80 7.10
CA LEU A 162 16.63 -5.76 8.56
C LEU A 162 15.21 -5.46 9.04
N ILE A 163 14.53 -4.55 8.35
CA ILE A 163 13.12 -4.22 8.58
C ILE A 163 12.45 -4.23 7.21
N SER A 164 11.30 -4.87 7.08
CA SER A 164 10.47 -4.83 5.88
C SER A 164 9.11 -4.25 6.23
N ILE A 165 8.73 -3.15 5.59
CA ILE A 165 7.47 -2.45 5.75
C ILE A 165 6.76 -2.49 4.41
N ASP A 166 5.58 -3.10 4.40
CA ASP A 166 4.70 -3.14 3.23
C ASP A 166 3.40 -2.39 3.54
N LEU A 167 3.17 -1.29 2.83
CA LEU A 167 2.04 -0.38 3.06
C LEU A 167 0.85 -0.78 2.19
N HIS A 168 -0.16 -1.37 2.83
CA HIS A 168 -1.46 -1.75 2.25
C HIS A 168 -2.60 -0.91 2.83
N GLU A 169 -3.75 -0.90 2.15
CA GLU A 169 -5.00 -0.33 2.64
C GLU A 169 -6.14 -1.33 2.73
N ASP A 170 -6.98 -1.16 3.74
CA ASP A 170 -8.32 -1.74 3.80
C ASP A 170 -9.29 -0.61 4.15
N ASP A 171 -9.83 0.02 3.10
CA ASP A 171 -10.64 1.24 3.15
C ASP A 171 -11.80 1.13 4.13
N GLN A 172 -12.37 -0.06 4.27
CA GLN A 172 -13.52 -0.31 5.12
C GLN A 172 -13.12 -0.26 6.60
N ILE A 173 -11.95 -0.77 6.95
CA ILE A 173 -11.42 -0.77 8.32
C ILE A 173 -10.96 0.63 8.71
N VAL A 174 -10.31 1.36 7.80
CA VAL A 174 -9.87 2.74 8.03
C VAL A 174 -11.07 3.67 8.24
N MET A 175 -12.08 3.59 7.38
CA MET A 175 -13.30 4.38 7.51
C MET A 175 -14.09 4.02 8.76
N ALA A 176 -14.27 2.72 9.03
CA ALA A 176 -14.92 2.25 10.24
C ALA A 176 -14.27 2.82 11.49
N ARG A 177 -12.93 2.83 11.56
CA ARG A 177 -12.20 3.42 12.68
C ARG A 177 -12.40 4.93 12.81
N VAL A 178 -12.45 5.67 11.70
CA VAL A 178 -12.71 7.13 11.75
C VAL A 178 -14.10 7.40 12.32
N ILE A 179 -15.06 6.56 11.96
CA ILE A 179 -16.46 6.65 12.40
C ILE A 179 -16.61 6.26 13.87
N ASP A 180 -15.96 5.15 14.24
CA ASP A 180 -15.95 4.61 15.58
C ASP A 180 -14.57 4.03 15.88
N PRO A 181 -13.71 4.80 16.59
CA PRO A 181 -12.38 4.36 16.98
C PRO A 181 -12.37 3.09 17.86
N GLY A 182 -13.51 2.74 18.47
CA GLY A 182 -13.69 1.53 19.27
C GLY A 182 -13.85 0.26 18.44
N LEU A 183 -14.03 0.36 17.12
CA LEU A 183 -14.18 -0.81 16.24
C LEU A 183 -12.90 -1.59 16.04
N VAL A 184 -11.74 -0.97 16.22
CA VAL A 184 -10.45 -1.65 16.12
C VAL A 184 -9.95 -1.94 17.52
N THR A 185 -9.88 -3.22 17.87
CA THR A 185 -9.35 -3.62 19.17
C THR A 185 -7.82 -3.61 19.11
N SER A 186 -7.23 -3.07 20.17
CA SER A 186 -5.79 -3.14 20.38
C SER A 186 -5.52 -4.23 21.40
N GLU A 187 -4.65 -5.16 21.05
CA GLU A 187 -4.20 -6.21 21.95
C GLU A 187 -2.68 -6.12 22.09
N ARG A 188 -2.17 -6.54 23.25
CA ARG A 188 -0.73 -6.58 23.48
C ARG A 188 -0.15 -7.81 22.82
N PHE A 189 0.63 -7.59 21.78
CA PHE A 189 1.34 -8.65 21.10
C PHE A 189 2.82 -8.54 21.45
N TYR A 190 3.47 -9.69 21.68
CA TYR A 190 4.90 -9.79 21.59
C TYR A 190 5.24 -9.72 20.11
N VAL A 191 5.81 -8.60 19.71
CA VAL A 191 6.31 -8.39 18.37
C VAL A 191 7.80 -8.60 18.43
N ASP A 192 8.26 -9.59 17.67
CA ASP A 192 9.68 -9.73 17.42
C ASP A 192 10.11 -8.59 16.50
N VAL A 193 10.60 -7.51 17.11
CA VAL A 193 11.36 -6.48 16.41
C VAL A 193 12.81 -6.90 16.55
N ASN A 194 13.25 -7.82 15.69
CA ASN A 194 14.62 -8.28 15.70
C ASN A 194 15.54 -7.11 15.30
N ILE A 195 16.31 -6.60 16.26
CA ILE A 195 17.37 -5.60 16.04
C ILE A 195 18.76 -6.24 15.91
N ASP A 196 18.85 -7.57 16.00
CA ASP A 196 20.08 -8.33 15.78
C ASP A 196 20.21 -8.68 14.29
N HIS A 197 21.32 -8.25 13.69
CA HIS A 197 21.60 -8.26 12.26
C HIS A 197 22.04 -9.63 11.70
N ASP A 198 21.30 -10.72 11.90
CA ASP A 198 21.56 -11.99 11.21
C ASP A 198 20.28 -12.77 10.87
N ILE A 199 20.35 -13.65 9.86
CA ILE A 199 19.22 -14.17 9.07
C ILE A 199 18.06 -14.70 9.94
N SER A 200 16.98 -13.91 10.03
CA SER A 200 15.65 -14.36 10.45
C SER A 200 14.66 -13.96 9.35
N TYR A 201 14.05 -14.96 8.73
CA TYR A 201 13.05 -14.78 7.69
C TYR A 201 11.90 -13.95 8.26
N GLY A 202 11.76 -12.72 7.76
CA GLY A 202 10.74 -11.76 8.15
C GLY A 202 9.33 -12.33 7.99
N VAL A 203 8.86 -12.98 9.04
CA VAL A 203 7.45 -12.98 9.40
C VAL A 203 7.42 -12.02 10.58
N SER A 204 6.77 -10.87 10.44
CA SER A 204 6.34 -10.11 11.60
C SER A 204 5.29 -10.96 12.35
N VAL A 205 5.74 -11.95 13.11
CA VAL A 205 4.85 -12.77 13.94
C VAL A 205 4.60 -11.98 15.21
N GLY A 206 3.50 -11.24 15.21
CA GLY A 206 2.91 -10.82 16.47
C GLY A 206 2.21 -12.02 17.11
N GLY A 207 2.55 -12.35 18.36
CA GLY A 207 1.92 -13.43 19.12
C GLY A 207 1.46 -12.99 20.50
N ARG A 208 0.43 -13.65 21.04
CA ARG A 208 0.00 -13.45 22.45
C ARG A 208 1.02 -13.96 23.46
N GLU A 209 1.88 -14.87 23.02
CA GLU A 209 2.93 -15.50 23.81
C GLU A 209 4.25 -15.37 23.06
N ILE A 210 5.35 -15.33 23.81
CA ILE A 210 6.70 -15.43 23.27
C ILE A 210 6.85 -16.82 22.66
N ARG A 211 7.14 -16.88 21.36
CA ARG A 211 7.39 -18.15 20.66
C ARG A 211 8.86 -18.55 20.78
N PRO A 212 9.19 -19.86 20.69
CA PRO A 212 10.58 -20.31 20.62
C PRO A 212 11.30 -19.62 19.44
N GLY A 213 12.42 -18.94 19.73
CA GLY A 213 13.18 -18.14 18.76
C GLY A 213 12.86 -16.63 18.76
N ALA A 214 11.92 -16.18 19.58
CA ALA A 214 11.54 -14.77 19.74
C ALA A 214 11.74 -14.26 21.19
N GLU A 215 12.71 -14.81 21.92
CA GLU A 215 12.95 -14.53 23.34
C GLU A 215 13.29 -13.05 23.64
N GLY A 216 13.70 -12.28 22.62
CA GLY A 216 13.93 -10.83 22.68
C GLY A 216 12.73 -9.96 22.30
N ALA A 217 11.58 -10.54 21.95
CA ALA A 217 10.42 -9.80 21.44
C ALA A 217 9.88 -8.78 22.46
N GLN A 218 9.52 -7.60 21.96
CA GLN A 218 8.95 -6.53 22.79
C GLN A 218 7.42 -6.57 22.74
N GLN A 219 6.80 -6.32 23.88
CA GLN A 219 5.35 -6.22 23.94
C GLN A 219 4.92 -4.82 23.50
N VAL A 220 4.15 -4.74 22.42
CA VAL A 220 3.57 -3.48 21.92
C VAL A 220 2.06 -3.62 21.75
N ASN A 221 1.34 -2.50 21.85
CA ASN A 221 -0.08 -2.49 21.54
C ASN A 221 -0.24 -2.57 20.02
N VAL A 222 -0.70 -3.72 19.53
CA VAL A 222 -0.99 -3.92 18.11
C VAL A 222 -2.49 -3.82 17.93
N ARG A 223 -2.90 -3.01 16.95
CA ARG A 223 -4.27 -3.05 16.44
C ARG A 223 -4.39 -4.32 15.61
N TYR A 224 -5.08 -5.31 16.16
CA TYR A 224 -4.98 -6.68 15.68
C TYR A 224 -6.31 -7.22 15.14
N ASP A 225 -7.44 -6.80 15.72
CA ASP A 225 -8.74 -7.36 15.36
C ASP A 225 -9.81 -6.27 15.26
N LEU A 226 -10.83 -6.55 14.45
CA LEU A 226 -12.00 -5.73 14.27
C LEU A 226 -13.13 -6.28 15.14
N HIS A 227 -13.84 -5.42 15.85
CA HIS A 227 -15.08 -5.79 16.52
C HIS A 227 -16.16 -6.02 15.46
N TRP A 228 -16.16 -7.22 14.86
CA TRP A 228 -17.01 -7.58 13.74
C TRP A 228 -18.51 -7.31 13.95
N PRO A 229 -19.12 -7.63 15.10
CA PRO A 229 -20.52 -7.28 15.35
C PRO A 229 -20.76 -5.77 15.28
N GLY A 230 -19.94 -4.96 15.94
CA GLY A 230 -20.07 -3.50 15.91
C GLY A 230 -19.80 -2.90 14.54
N PHE A 231 -18.86 -3.47 13.78
CA PHE A 231 -18.59 -3.07 12.41
C PHE A 231 -19.80 -3.36 11.50
N ILE A 232 -20.38 -4.56 11.62
CA ILE A 232 -21.58 -4.96 10.86
C ILE A 232 -22.77 -4.09 11.25
N GLU A 233 -23.00 -3.83 12.54
CA GLU A 233 -24.05 -2.94 13.02
C GLU A 233 -23.90 -1.52 12.46
N MET A 234 -22.70 -0.95 12.55
CA MET A 234 -22.37 0.37 11.99
C MET A 234 -22.63 0.41 10.48
N LEU A 235 -22.22 -0.64 9.75
CA LEU A 235 -22.41 -0.75 8.31
C LEU A 235 -23.91 -0.84 7.95
N VAL A 236 -24.66 -1.71 8.62
CA VAL A 236 -26.10 -1.89 8.41
C VAL A 236 -26.87 -0.61 8.72
N GLU A 237 -26.57 0.05 9.84
CA GLU A 237 -27.19 1.33 10.20
C GLU A 237 -26.99 2.38 9.10
N ARG A 238 -25.78 2.45 8.55
CA ARG A 238 -25.44 3.42 7.49
C ARG A 238 -26.13 3.12 6.17
N ILE A 239 -26.23 1.85 5.79
CA ILE A 239 -26.94 1.43 4.57
C ILE A 239 -28.45 1.70 4.68
N GLN A 240 -29.02 1.56 5.88
CA GLN A 240 -30.46 1.81 6.12
C GLN A 240 -30.83 3.30 6.18
N ARG A 241 -29.85 4.20 6.34
CA ARG A 241 -30.12 5.64 6.36
C ARG A 241 -30.49 6.13 4.96
N PRO A 242 -31.60 6.88 4.80
CA PRO A 242 -31.94 7.47 3.51
C PRO A 242 -30.84 8.44 3.07
N LEU A 243 -30.34 8.26 1.85
CA LEU A 243 -29.35 9.15 1.23
C LEU A 243 -29.90 10.58 1.17
N ARG A 244 -29.43 11.44 2.08
CA ARG A 244 -29.66 12.88 1.98
C ARG A 244 -28.61 13.44 1.03
N TRP A 245 -29.00 13.63 -0.23
CA TRP A 245 -28.25 14.48 -1.14
C TRP A 245 -28.32 15.91 -0.61
N VAL A 246 -27.24 16.39 0.01
CA VAL A 246 -27.07 17.83 0.26
C VAL A 246 -26.72 18.45 -1.08
N ILE A 247 -27.73 18.88 -1.84
CA ILE A 247 -27.51 19.85 -2.90
C ILE A 247 -27.20 21.17 -2.19
N ALA A 248 -25.93 21.54 -2.15
CA ALA A 248 -25.53 22.88 -1.76
C ALA A 248 -26.02 23.84 -2.85
N ALA A 249 -27.21 24.43 -2.66
CA ALA A 249 -27.57 25.66 -3.33
C ALA A 249 -26.81 26.78 -2.62
N GLU A 250 -25.71 27.22 -3.22
CA GLU A 250 -25.01 28.44 -2.80
C GLU A 250 -25.94 29.63 -2.94
N ASN A 251 -26.10 30.36 -1.84
CA ASN A 251 -26.75 31.66 -1.80
C ASN A 251 -25.96 32.67 -2.63
N HIS A 252 -26.50 33.19 -3.73
CA HIS A 252 -26.20 34.52 -4.27
C HIS A 252 -27.41 35.04 -5.08
N CYS A 253 -28.04 36.10 -4.55
CA CYS A 253 -28.58 37.29 -5.25
C CYS A 253 -29.82 37.90 -4.54
N ASP A 254 -29.54 38.98 -3.81
CA ASP A 254 -30.18 40.30 -3.79
C ASP A 254 -31.68 40.51 -3.50
N LEU A 255 -31.90 41.26 -2.42
CA LEU A 255 -33.05 42.15 -2.21
C LEU A 255 -32.85 43.45 -3.02
N HIS A 256 -33.79 43.80 -3.90
CA HIS A 256 -34.54 45.09 -3.90
C HIS A 256 -35.46 45.26 -5.13
N HIS A 257 -36.72 45.59 -4.83
CA HIS A 257 -37.68 46.41 -5.59
C HIS A 257 -38.13 46.06 -7.03
N THR A 258 -39.41 45.62 -7.09
CA THR A 258 -40.50 46.06 -7.99
C THR A 258 -40.19 46.38 -9.46
N PHE A 259 -40.72 45.57 -10.38
CA PHE A 259 -41.50 46.04 -11.53
C PHE A 259 -42.49 44.96 -11.98
N THR A 260 -43.74 45.39 -12.15
CA THR A 260 -44.89 44.68 -12.72
C THR A 260 -44.73 44.40 -14.21
N CYS A 261 -45.24 43.27 -14.71
CA CYS A 261 -46.17 43.26 -15.85
C CYS A 261 -46.94 41.91 -15.95
N PRO A 262 -48.28 41.93 -16.08
CA PRO A 262 -49.13 40.75 -16.25
C PRO A 262 -49.44 40.48 -17.73
N CYS A 263 -49.65 39.21 -18.11
CA CYS A 263 -50.46 38.81 -19.28
C CYS A 263 -51.03 37.39 -19.11
N GLU A 264 -52.37 37.29 -19.21
CA GLU A 264 -53.20 36.23 -19.87
C GLU A 264 -53.15 34.80 -19.29
N TYR A 265 -54.22 34.13 -18.82
CA TYR A 265 -55.68 34.23 -18.93
C TYR A 265 -56.35 33.93 -17.57
#